data_AF-A0A958QNY3-F1
#
_entry.id   AF-A0A958QNY3-F1
#
_cell.length_a   1.000
_cell.length_b   1.000
_cell.length_c   1.000
_cell.angle_alpha   90.00
_cell.angle_beta   90.00
_cell.angle_gamma   90.00
#
_symmetry.space_group_name_H-M   'P 1'
#
loop_
_entity.id
_entity.type
_entity.pdbx_description
1 polymer ?
#
loop_
_entity_poly.entity_id
_entity_poly.type
_entity_poly.pdbx_seq_one_letter_code
_entity_poly.pdbx_strand_id
1 'polypeptide(L)'
;MSTANTHGHHKSLAHHFKTMGQQFETAKLGVWLFLCTEILMFGGLFVGYIIYHGLYPEMFAEGASYLDWRLGATNTVVLLISSYTMASGIHYAQTNQRKKSMWALGITVLCGLIFMAIKYVEYSHKIHLGL
;
A
#
# COMPACT_ATOMS: atom_id res chain seq x y z
N MET A 1 -25.74 39.17 31.60
CA MET A 1 -25.16 37.91 32.11
C MET A 1 -24.47 37.24 30.93
N SER A 2 -23.17 37.50 30.78
CA SER A 2 -22.37 37.09 29.62
C SER A 2 -22.01 35.61 29.76
N THR A 3 -22.64 34.74 28.97
CA THR A 3 -22.18 33.36 28.81
C THR A 3 -20.99 33.37 27.85
N ALA A 4 -19.80 33.50 28.42
CA ALA A 4 -18.56 33.31 27.69
C ALA A 4 -18.50 31.85 27.20
N ASN A 5 -18.82 31.66 25.92
CA ASN A 5 -18.53 30.43 25.21
C ASN A 5 -17.01 30.28 25.15
N THR A 6 -16.47 29.48 26.06
CA THR A 6 -15.10 28.99 26.02
C THR A 6 -15.00 27.98 24.88
N HIS A 7 -14.88 28.49 23.65
CA HIS A 7 -14.51 27.70 22.49
C HIS A 7 -13.07 27.25 22.67
N GLY A 8 -12.88 26.10 23.33
CA GLY A 8 -11.62 25.38 23.28
C GLY A 8 -11.27 25.16 21.80
N HIS A 9 -10.16 25.75 21.35
CA HIS A 9 -9.68 25.65 19.98
C HIS A 9 -9.38 24.18 19.64
N HIS A 10 -10.40 23.46 19.17
CA HIS A 10 -10.28 22.12 18.64
C HIS A 10 -9.62 22.22 17.25
N LYS A 11 -8.30 22.41 17.22
CA LYS A 11 -7.46 22.56 16.00
C LYS A 11 -7.52 21.37 15.03
N SER A 12 -8.36 20.37 15.31
CA SER A 12 -8.48 19.08 14.61
C SER A 12 -9.77 18.94 13.80
N LEU A 13 -10.82 19.74 14.06
CA LEU A 13 -12.08 19.67 13.32
C LEU A 13 -12.02 20.64 12.15
N ALA A 14 -12.08 20.16 10.91
CA ALA A 14 -12.14 21.07 9.78
C ALA A 14 -13.51 21.78 9.76
N HIS A 15 -13.51 23.07 9.41
CA HIS A 15 -14.69 23.94 9.50
C HIS A 15 -15.90 23.51 8.66
N HIS A 16 -15.70 22.67 7.64
CA HIS A 16 -16.78 22.09 6.82
C HIS A 16 -17.44 20.84 7.44
N PHE A 17 -16.88 20.29 8.52
CA PHE A 17 -17.46 19.14 9.22
C PHE A 17 -18.20 19.59 10.47
N LYS A 18 -19.36 18.98 10.70
CA LYS A 18 -20.20 19.28 11.86
C LYS A 18 -19.72 18.55 13.12
N THR A 19 -19.09 17.37 12.96
CA THR A 19 -18.60 16.55 14.06
C THR A 19 -17.30 15.81 13.68
N MET A 20 -16.51 15.41 14.69
CA MET A 20 -15.31 14.59 14.47
C MET A 20 -15.63 13.22 13.87
N GLY A 21 -16.75 12.63 14.26
CA GLY A 21 -17.23 11.36 13.70
C GLY A 21 -17.51 11.50 12.20
N GLN A 22 -18.18 12.57 11.78
CA GLN A 22 -18.43 12.84 10.36
C GLN A 22 -17.13 12.98 9.58
N GLN A 23 -16.15 13.73 10.10
CA GLN A 23 -14.83 13.90 9.46
C GLN A 23 -14.12 12.56 9.26
N PHE A 24 -14.12 11.69 10.28
CA PHE A 24 -13.50 10.36 10.20
C PHE A 24 -14.18 9.45 9.19
N GLU A 25 -15.52 9.38 9.20
CA GLU A 25 -16.27 8.55 8.26
C GLU A 25 -16.09 9.03 6.81
N THR A 26 -16.10 10.34 6.57
CA THR A 26 -15.80 10.89 5.24
C THR A 26 -14.38 10.57 4.79
N ALA A 27 -13.37 10.68 5.67
CA ALA A 27 -12.00 10.32 5.33
C ALA A 27 -11.86 8.83 5.00
N LYS A 28 -12.50 7.96 5.78
CA LYS A 28 -12.53 6.51 5.54
C LYS A 28 -13.18 6.19 4.19
N LEU A 29 -14.32 6.82 3.88
CA LEU A 29 -15.00 6.66 2.59
C LEU A 29 -14.12 7.15 1.43
N GLY A 30 -13.39 8.25 1.61
CA GLY A 30 -12.42 8.75 0.63
C GLY A 30 -11.32 7.73 0.32
N VAL A 31 -10.76 7.07 1.33
CA VAL A 31 -9.78 5.98 1.14
C VAL A 31 -10.40 4.80 0.39
N TRP A 32 -11.63 4.41 0.71
CA TRP A 32 -12.32 3.33 -0.02
C TRP A 32 -12.53 3.66 -1.51
N LEU A 33 -12.99 4.88 -1.82
CA LEU A 33 -13.16 5.31 -3.21
C LEU A 33 -11.83 5.33 -3.96
N PHE A 34 -10.76 5.83 -3.32
CA PHE A 34 -9.41 5.80 -3.89
C PHE A 34 -8.94 4.36 -4.18
N LEU A 35 -9.17 3.41 -3.26
CA LEU A 35 -8.83 2.01 -3.50
C LEU A 35 -9.63 1.41 -4.67
N CYS A 36 -10.90 1.79 -4.83
CA CYS A 36 -11.70 1.37 -5.99
C CYS A 36 -11.11 1.89 -7.31
N THR A 37 -10.59 3.12 -7.35
CA THR A 37 -9.95 3.65 -8.57
C THR A 37 -8.65 2.93 -8.90
N GLU A 38 -7.87 2.56 -7.89
CA GLU A 38 -6.66 1.74 -8.09
C GLU A 38 -7.01 0.36 -8.65
N ILE A 39 -8.07 -0.29 -8.13
CA ILE A 39 -8.55 -1.58 -8.67
C ILE A 39 -8.93 -1.46 -10.15
N LEU A 40 -9.61 -0.37 -10.54
CA LEU A 40 -9.97 -0.12 -11.95
C LEU A 40 -8.73 0.11 -12.82
N MET A 41 -7.75 0.87 -12.34
CA MET A 41 -6.49 1.10 -13.04
C MET A 41 -5.73 -0.21 -13.27
N PHE A 42 -5.55 -1.04 -12.24
CA PHE A 42 -4.92 -2.36 -12.38
C PHE A 42 -5.77 -3.32 -13.22
N GLY A 43 -7.10 -3.20 -13.17
CA GLY A 43 -8.02 -3.95 -14.04
C GLY A 43 -7.72 -3.72 -15.52
N GLY A 44 -7.48 -2.47 -15.93
CA GLY A 44 -7.05 -2.14 -17.29
C GLY A 44 -5.72 -2.80 -17.67
N LEU A 45 -4.74 -2.83 -16.75
CA LEU A 45 -3.47 -3.53 -16.96
C LEU A 45 -3.67 -5.05 -17.15
N PHE A 46 -4.54 -5.68 -16.36
CA PHE A 46 -4.86 -7.11 -16.52
C PHE A 46 -5.57 -7.43 -17.83
N VAL A 47 -6.52 -6.59 -18.26
CA VAL A 47 -7.17 -6.75 -19.57
C VAL A 47 -6.14 -6.67 -20.69
N GLY A 48 -5.24 -5.68 -20.63
CA GLY A 48 -4.13 -5.58 -21.57
C GLY A 48 -3.26 -6.84 -21.57
N TYR A 49 -2.83 -7.29 -20.39
CA TYR A 49 -2.05 -8.52 -20.23
C TYR A 49 -2.75 -9.73 -20.88
N ILE A 50 -4.04 -9.95 -20.63
CA ILE A 50 -4.80 -11.09 -21.18
C ILE A 50 -4.85 -11.04 -22.71
N ILE A 51 -5.12 -9.86 -23.29
CA ILE A 51 -5.18 -9.68 -24.73
C ILE A 51 -3.81 -9.98 -25.37
N TYR A 52 -2.73 -9.38 -24.86
CA TYR A 52 -1.39 -9.59 -25.40
C TYR A 52 -0.91 -11.04 -25.21
N HIS A 53 -1.25 -11.67 -24.09
CA HIS A 53 -0.93 -13.07 -23.84
C HIS A 53 -1.64 -14.01 -24.84
N GLY A 54 -2.85 -13.67 -25.28
CA GLY A 54 -3.56 -14.41 -26.33
C GLY A 54 -3.02 -14.17 -27.73
N LEU A 55 -2.55 -12.95 -28.02
CA LEU A 55 -2.01 -12.59 -29.34
C LEU A 55 -0.57 -13.09 -29.58
N TYR A 56 0.26 -13.16 -28.53
CA TYR A 56 1.69 -13.49 -28.65
C TYR A 56 2.13 -14.61 -27.70
N PRO A 57 1.52 -15.81 -27.77
CA PRO A 57 1.77 -16.88 -26.80
C PRO A 57 3.23 -17.32 -26.73
N GLU A 58 3.96 -17.36 -27.86
CA GLU A 58 5.37 -17.75 -27.89
C GLU A 58 6.27 -16.75 -27.16
N MET A 59 6.03 -15.45 -27.34
CA MET A 59 6.78 -14.39 -26.67
C MET A 59 6.55 -14.41 -25.15
N PHE A 60 5.33 -14.70 -24.69
CA PHE A 60 5.04 -14.85 -23.26
C PHE A 60 5.65 -16.12 -22.66
N ALA A 61 5.72 -17.22 -23.42
CA ALA A 61 6.40 -18.44 -22.99
C ALA A 61 7.91 -18.21 -22.83
N GLU A 62 8.54 -17.47 -23.74
CA GLU A 62 9.94 -17.08 -23.62
C GLU A 62 10.16 -16.13 -22.44
N GLY A 63 9.32 -15.10 -22.30
CA GLY A 63 9.36 -14.15 -21.19
C GLY A 63 9.25 -14.81 -19.80
N ALA A 64 8.45 -15.87 -19.68
CA ALA A 64 8.31 -16.65 -18.45
C ALA A 64 9.63 -17.37 -18.07
N SER A 65 10.47 -17.73 -19.03
CA SER A 65 11.75 -18.39 -18.77
C SER A 65 12.79 -17.47 -18.13
N TYR A 66 12.69 -16.15 -18.35
CA TYR A 66 13.55 -15.13 -17.74
C TYR A 66 13.08 -14.68 -16.35
N LEU A 67 11.96 -15.21 -15.86
CA LEU A 67 11.42 -14.86 -14.55
C LEU A 67 12.02 -15.76 -13.46
N ASP A 68 12.81 -15.17 -12.57
CA ASP A 68 13.25 -15.87 -11.36
C ASP A 68 12.10 -15.93 -10.34
N TRP A 69 11.40 -17.08 -10.34
CA TRP A 69 10.29 -17.33 -9.42
C TRP A 69 10.71 -17.28 -7.95
N ARG A 70 11.99 -17.55 -7.61
CA ARG A 70 12.47 -17.54 -6.21
C ARG A 70 12.60 -16.12 -5.70
N LEU A 71 13.11 -15.21 -6.52
CA LEU A 71 13.13 -13.78 -6.21
C LEU A 71 11.71 -13.21 -6.13
N GLY A 72 10.83 -13.62 -7.04
CA GLY A 72 9.41 -13.29 -6.98
C GLY A 72 8.74 -13.74 -5.68
N ALA A 73 8.88 -15.02 -5.33
CA ALA A 73 8.29 -15.59 -4.12
C ALA A 73 8.86 -14.96 -2.84
N THR A 74 10.16 -14.69 -2.79
CA THR A 74 10.80 -14.03 -1.65
C THR A 74 10.23 -12.62 -1.45
N ASN A 75 10.06 -11.85 -2.53
CA ASN A 75 9.42 -10.54 -2.47
C ASN A 75 7.97 -10.62 -1.98
N THR A 76 7.21 -11.61 -2.43
CA THR A 76 5.84 -11.83 -1.93
C THR A 76 5.83 -12.11 -0.43
N VAL A 77 6.73 -12.95 0.08
CA VAL A 77 6.86 -13.21 1.53
C VAL A 77 7.18 -11.92 2.29
N VAL A 78 8.11 -11.09 1.78
CA VAL A 78 8.43 -9.79 2.39
C VAL A 78 7.19 -8.88 2.46
N LEU A 79 6.39 -8.81 1.39
CA LEU A 79 5.16 -8.02 1.36
C LEU A 79 4.08 -8.56 2.31
N LEU A 80 3.95 -9.89 2.44
CA LEU A 80 3.03 -10.51 3.40
C LEU A 80 3.42 -10.20 4.84
N ILE A 81 4.71 -10.29 5.17
CA ILE A 81 5.24 -9.89 6.48
C ILE A 81 4.96 -8.41 6.73
N SER A 82 5.21 -7.55 5.73
CA SER A 82 4.93 -6.11 5.80
C SER A 82 3.45 -5.81 6.08
N SER A 83 2.54 -6.54 5.45
CA SER A 83 1.09 -6.40 5.69
C SER A 83 0.72 -6.81 7.12
N TYR A 84 1.29 -7.92 7.60
CA TYR A 84 1.10 -8.39 8.97
C TYR A 84 1.63 -7.38 10.01
N THR A 85 2.81 -6.79 9.79
CA THR A 85 3.38 -5.79 10.70
C THR A 85 2.56 -4.52 10.73
N MET A 86 2.00 -4.09 9.58
CA MET A 86 1.07 -2.97 9.52
C MET A 86 -0.21 -3.24 10.32
N ALA A 87 -0.85 -4.40 10.13
CA ALA A 87 -2.05 -4.79 10.86
C ALA A 87 -1.80 -4.88 12.38
N SER A 88 -0.67 -5.46 12.78
CA SER A 88 -0.23 -5.50 14.19
C SER A 88 0.04 -4.10 14.75
N GLY A 89 0.61 -3.21 13.94
CA GLY A 89 0.84 -1.81 14.31
C GLY A 89 -0.46 -1.05 14.61
N ILE A 90 -1.52 -1.29 13.83
CA ILE A 90 -2.86 -0.75 14.07
C ILE A 90 -3.42 -1.30 15.39
N HIS A 91 -3.30 -2.61 15.64
CA HIS A 91 -3.75 -3.22 16.90
C HIS A 91 -3.02 -2.65 18.12
N TYR A 92 -1.71 -2.43 18.02
CA TYR A 92 -0.94 -1.78 19.09
C TYR A 92 -1.31 -0.31 19.28
N ALA A 93 -1.69 0.40 18.21
CA ALA A 93 -2.19 1.77 18.32
C ALA A 93 -3.54 1.82 19.05
N GLN A 94 -4.45 0.87 18.75
CA GLN A 94 -5.75 0.76 19.41
C GLN A 94 -5.65 0.35 20.89
N THR A 95 -4.65 -0.46 21.26
CA THR A 95 -4.39 -0.86 22.65
C THR A 95 -3.47 0.11 23.41
N ASN A 96 -3.25 1.31 22.87
CA ASN A 96 -2.42 2.38 23.44
C ASN A 96 -0.94 1.98 23.70
N GLN A 97 -0.44 0.96 23.01
CA GLN A 97 0.94 0.48 23.08
C GLN A 97 1.83 1.21 22.06
N ARG A 98 1.97 2.54 22.23
CA ARG A 98 2.63 3.44 21.26
C ARG A 98 4.02 2.98 20.81
N LYS A 99 4.87 2.51 21.73
CA LYS A 99 6.23 2.04 21.39
C LYS A 99 6.19 0.85 20.44
N LYS A 100 5.33 -0.15 20.69
CA LYS A 100 5.20 -1.33 19.83
C LYS A 100 4.60 -0.98 18.47
N SER A 101 3.64 -0.06 18.44
CA SER A 101 3.06 0.45 17.19
C SER A 101 4.13 1.15 16.31
N MET A 102 4.96 2.00 16.90
CA MET A 102 6.08 2.65 16.20
C MET A 102 7.09 1.65 15.64
N TRP A 103 7.47 0.64 16.43
CA TRP A 103 8.36 -0.43 15.97
C TRP A 103 7.74 -1.24 14.82
N ALA A 104 6.47 -1.61 14.92
CA ALA A 104 5.76 -2.35 13.87
C ALA A 104 5.71 -1.56 12.55
N LEU A 105 5.40 -0.26 12.61
CA LEU A 105 5.44 0.63 11.44
C LEU A 105 6.85 0.78 10.86
N GLY A 106 7.87 0.87 11.72
CA GLY A 106 9.27 0.90 11.29
C GLY A 106 9.68 -0.35 10.51
N ILE A 107 9.25 -1.52 10.97
CA ILE A 107 9.46 -2.79 10.26
C ILE A 107 8.72 -2.80 8.92
N THR A 108 7.47 -2.34 8.86
CA THR A 108 6.71 -2.20 7.60
C THR A 108 7.46 -1.36 6.57
N VAL A 109 7.99 -0.19 6.97
CA VAL A 109 8.78 0.67 6.08
C VAL A 109 10.06 -0.03 5.63
N LEU A 110 10.77 -0.70 6.53
CA LEU A 110 11.97 -1.46 6.20
C LEU A 110 11.68 -2.58 5.18
N CYS A 111 10.59 -3.34 5.35
CA CYS A 111 10.16 -4.35 4.39
C CYS A 111 9.87 -3.74 3.01
N GLY A 112 9.25 -2.56 2.95
CA GLY A 112 9.04 -1.81 1.71
C GLY A 112 10.36 -1.41 1.03
N LEU A 113 11.36 -0.96 1.79
CA LEU A 113 12.69 -0.65 1.27
C LEU A 113 13.42 -1.89 0.75
N ILE A 114 13.33 -3.01 1.47
CA ILE A 114 13.90 -4.29 1.04
C ILE A 114 13.26 -4.73 -0.29
N PHE A 115 11.93 -4.65 -0.39
CA PHE A 115 11.20 -4.95 -1.63
C PHE A 115 11.69 -4.09 -2.80
N MET A 116 11.83 -2.77 -2.59
CA MET A 116 12.35 -1.87 -3.64
C MET A 116 13.80 -2.20 -4.03
N ALA A 117 14.66 -2.53 -3.07
CA ALA A 117 16.05 -2.89 -3.34
C ALA A 117 16.17 -4.19 -4.16
N ILE A 118 15.40 -5.22 -3.81
CA ILE A 118 15.38 -6.48 -4.57
C ILE A 118 14.89 -6.22 -6.00
N LYS A 119 13.82 -5.43 -6.17
CA LYS A 119 13.33 -5.05 -7.49
C LYS A 119 14.35 -4.26 -8.29
N TYR A 120 15.02 -3.29 -7.68
CA TYR A 120 16.05 -2.50 -8.36
C TYR A 120 17.18 -3.38 -8.91
N VAL A 121 17.67 -4.33 -8.11
CA VAL A 121 18.73 -5.26 -8.55
C VAL A 121 18.23 -6.19 -9.66
N GLU A 122 17.02 -6.73 -9.53
CA GLU A 122 16.41 -7.61 -10.54
C GLU A 122 16.26 -6.90 -11.89
N TYR A 123 15.75 -5.66 -11.88
CA TYR A 123 15.57 -4.87 -13.10
C TYR A 123 16.89 -4.40 -13.69
N SER A 124 17.84 -3.94 -12.88
CA SER A 124 19.17 -3.54 -13.37
C SER A 124 19.87 -4.72 -14.06
N HIS A 125 19.78 -5.92 -13.49
CA HIS A 125 20.33 -7.12 -14.12
C HIS A 125 19.67 -7.44 -15.47
N LYS A 126 18.34 -7.33 -15.57
CA LYS A 126 17.60 -7.57 -16.83
C LYS A 126 17.95 -6.54 -17.91
N ILE A 127 18.01 -5.26 -17.53
CA ILE A 127 18.40 -4.16 -18.44
C ILE A 127 19.82 -4.35 -18.97
N HIS A 128 20.77 -4.78 -18.11
CA HIS A 128 22.14 -5.05 -18.54
C HIS A 128 22.25 -6.25 -19.49
N LEU A 129 21.29 -7.18 -19.45
CA LEU A 129 21.20 -8.32 -20.37
C LEU A 129 20.48 -7.97 -21.69
N GLY A 130 19.98 -6.74 -21.85
CA GLY A 130 19.28 -6.30 -23.07
C GLY A 130 17.84 -6.81 -23.19
N LEU A 131 17.25 -7.26 -22.08
CA LEU A 131 15.82 -7.58 -21.90
C LEU A 131 15.08 -6.39 -21.27
#